data_AF-A0A957ZEW8-F1
#
_entry.id   AF-A0A957ZEW8-F1
#
_cell.length_a   1.000
_cell.length_b   1.000
_cell.length_c   1.000
_cell.angle_alpha   90.00
_cell.angle_beta   90.00
_cell.angle_gamma   90.00
#
_symmetry.space_group_name_H-M   'P 1'
#
loop_
_entity.id
_entity.type
_entity.pdbx_description
1 polymer ?
#
loop_
_entity_poly.entity_id
_entity_poly.type
_entity_poly.pdbx_seq_one_letter_code
_entity_poly.pdbx_strand_id
1 'polypeptide(L)'
;RSLVLVFTDLTGSINTEMLVAQMSRLRRRHLALLVTLRDPTVQRLATRAVADSQSLYQRAVAEQLLDERALTLERLRRLGVETLDVAADELSISVINRYLELKARTMI
;
A
#
# COMPACT_ATOMS: atom_id res chain seq x y z
N ARG A 1 -20.52 -6.12 12.47
CA ARG A 1 -19.27 -6.08 11.67
C ARG A 1 -18.96 -4.62 11.40
N SER A 2 -17.76 -4.14 11.73
CA SER A 2 -17.36 -2.74 11.49
C SER A 2 -16.39 -2.66 10.30
N LEU A 3 -16.37 -1.51 9.63
CA LEU A 3 -15.34 -1.15 8.68
C LEU A 3 -14.19 -0.47 9.42
N VAL A 4 -12.96 -0.94 9.21
CA VAL A 4 -11.75 -0.40 9.84
C VAL A 4 -10.77 0.02 8.75
N LEU A 5 -10.38 1.30 8.77
CA LEU A 5 -9.39 1.87 7.88
C LEU A 5 -8.08 2.04 8.65
N VAL A 6 -6.99 1.49 8.13
CA VAL A 6 -5.65 1.59 8.73
C VAL A 6 -4.77 2.40 7.81
N PHE A 7 -4.37 3.59 8.26
CA PHE A 7 -3.46 4.46 7.52
C PHE A 7 -2.03 4.18 7.98
N THR A 8 -1.18 3.72 7.07
CA THR A 8 0.23 3.46 7.37
C THR A 8 1.06 3.45 6.09
N ASP A 9 2.34 3.74 6.21
CA ASP A 9 3.30 3.49 5.15
C ASP A 9 3.83 2.04 5.19
N LEU A 10 4.41 1.60 4.07
CA LEU A 10 5.06 0.31 3.86
C LEU A 10 6.58 0.48 3.75
N THR A 11 7.15 1.41 4.51
CA THR A 11 8.59 1.66 4.52
C THR A 11 9.30 0.65 5.44
N GLY A 12 10.11 -0.22 4.85
CA GLY A 12 11.05 -1.09 5.56
C GLY A 12 10.61 -2.56 5.68
N SER A 13 11.55 -3.47 5.39
CA SER A 13 11.34 -4.92 5.38
C SER A 13 11.05 -5.52 6.77
N ILE A 14 11.60 -4.92 7.84
CA ILE A 14 11.51 -5.48 9.21
C ILE A 14 10.07 -5.46 9.77
N ASN A 15 9.19 -4.59 9.29
CA ASN A 15 7.84 -4.41 9.84
C ASN A 15 6.70 -4.99 8.98
N THR A 16 7.03 -5.52 7.80
CA THR A 16 6.03 -5.91 6.80
C THR A 16 5.28 -7.19 7.17
N GLU A 17 5.97 -8.22 7.66
CA GLU A 17 5.32 -9.47 8.12
C GLU A 17 4.37 -9.23 9.30
N MET A 18 4.77 -8.34 10.23
CA MET A 18 3.95 -7.97 11.37
C MET A 18 2.68 -7.25 10.92
N LEU A 19 2.80 -6.29 10.00
CA LEU A 19 1.64 -5.62 9.41
C LEU A 19 0.71 -6.63 8.73
N VAL A 20 1.25 -7.53 7.91
CA VAL A 20 0.46 -8.59 7.25
C VAL A 20 -0.29 -9.44 8.28
N ALA A 21 0.38 -9.86 9.35
CA ALA A 21 -0.24 -10.64 10.42
C ALA A 21 -1.34 -9.85 11.16
N GLN A 22 -1.09 -8.58 11.48
CA GLN A 22 -2.07 -7.71 12.16
C GLN A 22 -3.30 -7.44 11.30
N MET A 23 -3.10 -7.10 10.02
CA MET A 23 -4.20 -6.88 9.08
C MET A 23 -5.02 -8.15 8.85
N SER A 24 -4.36 -9.31 8.74
CA SER A 24 -5.04 -10.60 8.61
C SER A 24 -5.89 -10.93 9.83
N ARG A 25 -5.41 -10.62 11.05
CA ARG A 25 -6.18 -10.79 12.29
C ARG A 25 -7.39 -9.86 12.33
N LEU A 26 -7.21 -8.59 11.94
CA LEU A 26 -8.28 -7.60 11.89
C LEU A 26 -9.40 -8.03 10.92
N ARG A 27 -9.01 -8.56 9.76
CA ARG A 27 -9.94 -9.06 8.73
C ARG A 27 -10.87 -10.17 9.21
N ARG A 28 -10.49 -10.97 10.20
CA ARG A 28 -11.35 -12.04 10.75
C ARG A 28 -12.64 -11.52 11.38
N ARG A 29 -12.66 -10.27 11.86
CA ARG A 29 -13.82 -9.67 12.56
C ARG A 29 -14.38 -8.44 11.86
N HIS A 30 -13.58 -7.79 11.02
CA HIS A 30 -13.89 -6.51 10.39
C HIS A 30 -13.70 -6.56 8.88
N LEU A 31 -14.38 -5.66 8.17
CA LEU A 31 -13.95 -5.30 6.83
C LEU A 31 -12.75 -4.38 7.00
N ALA A 32 -11.56 -4.85 6.66
CA ALA A 32 -10.32 -4.12 6.88
C ALA A 32 -9.81 -3.54 5.55
N LEU A 33 -9.54 -2.23 5.53
CA LEU A 33 -8.93 -1.50 4.43
C LEU A 33 -7.60 -0.93 4.89
N LEU A 34 -6.51 -1.38 4.30
CA LEU A 34 -5.21 -0.74 4.42
C LEU A 34 -5.16 0.46 3.47
N VAL A 35 -4.82 1.63 3.97
CA VAL A 35 -4.60 2.84 3.18
C VAL A 35 -3.14 3.24 3.31
N THR A 36 -2.46 3.39 2.18
CA THR A 36 -1.04 3.72 2.14
C THR A 36 -0.76 4.71 1.01
N LEU A 37 0.38 5.40 1.12
CA LEU A 37 0.79 6.48 0.24
C LEU A 37 2.00 6.10 -0.59
N ARG A 38 1.94 6.38 -1.89
CA ARG A 38 3.08 6.23 -2.79
C ARG A 38 4.13 7.30 -2.49
N ASP A 39 5.39 6.91 -2.41
CA ASP A 39 6.50 7.84 -2.30
C ASP A 39 6.90 8.37 -3.70
N PRO A 40 6.62 9.65 -4.03
CA PRO A 40 6.96 10.21 -5.33
C PRO A 40 8.47 10.29 -5.58
N THR A 41 9.28 10.30 -4.53
CA THR A 41 10.75 10.29 -4.64
C THR A 41 11.23 8.93 -5.14
N VAL A 42 10.71 7.84 -4.57
CA VAL A 42 11.03 6.48 -5.02
C VAL A 42 10.57 6.26 -6.46
N GLN A 43 9.35 6.68 -6.81
CA GLN A 43 8.83 6.57 -8.18
C GLN A 43 9.70 7.33 -9.20
N ARG A 44 10.15 8.54 -8.85
CA ARG A 44 11.02 9.34 -9.70
C ARG A 44 12.41 8.71 -9.85
N LEU A 45 12.96 8.14 -8.79
CA LEU A 45 14.28 7.47 -8.84
C LEU A 45 14.22 6.19 -9.69
N ALA A 46 13.15 5.41 -9.57
CA ALA A 46 12.96 4.18 -10.35
C ALA A 46 12.83 4.44 -11.86
N THR A 47 12.35 5.63 -12.25
CA THR A 47 12.16 6.00 -13.67
C THR A 47 13.24 6.94 -14.21
N ARG A 48 14.21 7.34 -13.38
CA ARG A 48 15.26 8.27 -13.76
C ARG A 48 16.18 7.66 -14.82
N ALA A 49 16.63 8.48 -15.77
CA ALA A 49 17.70 8.10 -16.69
C ALA A 49 19.02 7.87 -15.93
N VAL A 50 19.73 6.82 -16.29
CA VAL A 50 21.03 6.47 -15.70
C VAL A 50 22.12 7.28 -16.41
N ALA A 51 22.85 8.11 -15.65
CA ALA A 51 23.94 8.95 -16.14
C ALA A 51 25.32 8.47 -15.67
N ASP A 52 25.36 7.82 -14.51
CA ASP A 52 26.57 7.34 -13.83
C ASP A 52 26.25 6.12 -12.94
N SER A 53 27.28 5.52 -12.35
CA SER A 53 27.14 4.36 -11.46
C SER A 53 26.28 4.64 -10.22
N GLN A 54 26.31 5.87 -9.69
CA GLN A 54 25.49 6.26 -8.55
C GLN A 54 23.99 6.28 -8.91
N SER A 55 23.63 6.86 -10.05
CA SER A 55 22.27 6.90 -10.57
C SER A 55 21.76 5.52 -10.95
N LEU A 56 22.63 4.62 -11.45
CA LEU A 56 22.29 3.21 -11.65
C LEU A 56 21.92 2.54 -10.33
N TYR A 57 22.75 2.71 -9.30
CA TYR A 57 22.51 2.13 -7.98
C TYR A 57 21.22 2.67 -7.36
N GLN A 58 21.01 4.00 -7.38
CA GLN A 58 19.79 4.63 -6.85
C GLN A 58 18.54 4.12 -7.55
N ARG A 59 18.58 3.97 -8.88
CA ARG A 59 17.47 3.44 -9.65
C ARG A 59 17.17 1.98 -9.28
N ALA A 60 18.20 1.13 -9.23
CA ALA A 60 18.03 -0.29 -8.90
C ALA A 60 17.41 -0.48 -7.50
N VAL A 61 17.86 0.28 -6.51
CA VAL A 61 17.27 0.25 -5.15
C VAL A 61 15.83 0.77 -5.17
N ALA A 62 15.54 1.83 -5.92
CA ALA A 62 14.18 2.36 -6.03
C ALA A 62 13.21 1.37 -6.70
N GLU A 63 13.65 0.68 -7.76
CA GLU A 63 12.90 -0.40 -8.41
C GLU A 63 12.63 -1.54 -7.41
N GLN A 64 13.65 -1.97 -6.65
CA GLN A 64 13.48 -3.01 -5.62
C GLN A 64 12.45 -2.61 -4.55
N LEU A 65 12.48 -1.36 -4.07
CA LEU A 65 11.50 -0.88 -3.08
C LEU A 65 10.06 -0.88 -3.63
N LEU A 66 9.87 -0.54 -4.90
CA LEU A 66 8.55 -0.61 -5.54
C LEU A 66 8.07 -2.06 -5.67
N ASP A 67 8.96 -2.98 -6.02
CA ASP A 67 8.66 -4.41 -6.13
C ASP A 67 8.30 -5.03 -4.78
N GLU A 68 9.09 -4.75 -3.72
CA GLU A 68 8.80 -5.19 -2.35
C GLU A 68 7.44 -4.69 -1.86
N ARG A 69 7.12 -3.43 -2.16
CA ARG A 69 5.82 -2.82 -1.84
C ARG A 69 4.69 -3.52 -2.60
N ALA A 70 4.84 -3.74 -3.90
CA ALA A 70 3.84 -4.41 -4.72
C ALA A 70 3.57 -5.85 -4.23
N LEU A 71 4.62 -6.60 -3.92
CA LEU A 71 4.53 -7.95 -3.36
C LEU A 71 3.78 -7.97 -2.02
N THR A 72 4.03 -6.98 -1.16
CA THR A 72 3.37 -6.84 0.14
C THR A 72 1.87 -6.57 -0.02
N LEU A 73 1.52 -5.58 -0.85
CA LEU A 73 0.13 -5.22 -1.14
C LEU A 73 -0.63 -6.40 -1.75
N GLU A 74 0.00 -7.13 -2.67
CA GLU A 74 -0.60 -8.30 -3.28
C GLU A 74 -0.80 -9.45 -2.29
N ARG A 75 0.17 -9.67 -1.39
CA ARG A 75 0.01 -10.66 -0.31
C ARG A 75 -1.15 -10.32 0.61
N LEU A 76 -1.33 -9.06 0.99
CA LEU A 76 -2.47 -8.61 1.79
C LEU A 76 -3.81 -8.87 1.07
N ARG A 77 -3.88 -8.54 -0.23
CA ARG A 77 -5.07 -8.81 -1.06
C ARG A 77 -5.41 -10.28 -1.12
N ARG A 78 -4.41 -11.17 -1.32
CA ARG A 78 -4.60 -12.63 -1.28
C ARG A 78 -5.11 -13.14 0.07
N LEU A 79 -4.79 -12.45 1.17
CA LEU A 79 -5.30 -12.74 2.51
C LEU A 79 -6.67 -12.10 2.79
N GLY A 80 -7.31 -11.51 1.75
CA GLY A 80 -8.62 -10.90 1.82
C GLY A 80 -8.65 -9.51 2.45
N VAL A 81 -7.50 -8.87 2.66
CA VAL A 81 -7.40 -7.49 3.15
C VAL A 81 -7.51 -6.55 1.94
N GLU A 82 -8.42 -5.59 2.01
CA GLU A 82 -8.53 -4.55 0.99
C GLU A 82 -7.35 -3.58 1.11
N THR A 83 -6.80 -3.13 -0.02
CA THR A 83 -5.69 -2.16 -0.01
C THR A 83 -5.96 -0.98 -0.94
N LEU A 84 -5.57 0.21 -0.50
CA LEU A 84 -5.61 1.46 -1.27
C LEU A 84 -4.21 2.08 -1.22
N ASP A 85 -3.55 2.16 -2.38
CA ASP A 85 -2.21 2.71 -2.55
C ASP A 85 -2.27 3.87 -3.54
N VAL A 86 -2.19 5.10 -3.03
CA VAL A 86 -2.52 6.33 -3.78
C VAL A 86 -1.48 7.41 -3.56
N ALA A 87 -1.45 8.41 -4.44
CA ALA A 87 -0.63 9.60 -4.20
C ALA A 87 -1.27 10.46 -3.09
N ALA A 88 -0.46 11.27 -2.41
CA ALA A 88 -0.91 12.05 -1.25
C ALA A 88 -2.00 13.08 -1.60
N ASP A 89 -1.92 13.66 -2.79
CA ASP A 89 -2.90 14.60 -3.36
C ASP A 89 -4.22 13.93 -3.75
N GLU A 90 -4.23 12.62 -3.99
CA GLU A 90 -5.43 11.83 -4.34
C GLU A 90 -6.08 11.17 -3.11
N LEU A 91 -5.44 11.22 -1.94
CA LEU A 91 -5.79 10.41 -0.78
C LEU A 91 -7.25 10.56 -0.34
N SER A 92 -7.69 11.79 -0.08
CA SER A 92 -9.02 12.04 0.48
C SER A 92 -10.14 11.54 -0.43
N ILE A 93 -10.07 11.88 -1.72
CA ILE A 93 -11.07 11.47 -2.71
C ILE A 93 -11.08 9.95 -2.85
N SER A 94 -9.90 9.34 -2.94
CA SER A 94 -9.77 7.89 -3.11
C SER A 94 -10.32 7.11 -1.92
N VAL A 95 -10.05 7.58 -0.69
CA VAL A 95 -10.57 6.97 0.54
C VAL A 95 -12.09 7.07 0.61
N ILE A 96 -12.65 8.25 0.31
CA ILE A 96 -14.10 8.47 0.32
C ILE A 96 -14.78 7.56 -0.69
N ASN A 97 -14.29 7.52 -1.93
CA ASN A 97 -14.83 6.67 -2.99
C ASN A 97 -14.76 5.20 -2.59
N ARG A 98 -13.63 4.75 -2.04
CA ARG A 98 -13.46 3.37 -1.59
C ARG A 98 -14.40 3.03 -0.44
N TYR A 99 -14.58 3.93 0.52
CA TYR A 99 -15.54 3.79 1.60
C TYR A 99 -16.96 3.61 1.07
N LEU A 100 -17.41 4.48 0.15
CA LEU A 100 -18.74 4.42 -0.43
C LEU A 100 -18.97 3.11 -1.19
N GLU A 101 -17.98 2.66 -1.97
CA GLU A 101 -18.02 1.39 -2.69
C GLU A 101 -18.09 0.18 -1.73
N LEU A 102 -17.29 0.17 -0.67
CA LEU A 102 -17.33 -0.88 0.36
C LEU A 102 -18.67 -0.89 1.11
N LYS A 103 -19.19 0.29 1.46
CA LYS A 103 -20.49 0.44 2.09
C LYS A 103 -21.60 -0.14 1.19
N ALA A 104 -21.60 0.20 -0.10
CA ALA A 104 -22.58 -0.30 -1.07
C ALA A 104 -22.53 -1.83 -1.22
N ARG A 105 -21.33 -2.43 -1.28
CA ARG A 105 -21.17 -3.90 -1.38
C ARG A 105 -21.57 -4.67 -0.11
N THR A 106 -21.48 -4.02 1.04
CA THR A 106 -21.76 -4.65 2.35
C THR A 106 -23.22 -4.42 2.78
N MET A 107 -24.04 -3.78 1.94
CA MET A 107 -25.45 -3.51 2.22
C MET A 107 -26.23 -4.80 2.48
N ILE A 108 -27.12 -4.92 3.48
CA ILE A 108 -27.76 -3.95 4.42
C ILE A 108 -28.03 -2.56 3.84
#